data_AF-A0A7Y6Z472-F1
#
_entry.id   AF-A0A7Y6Z472-F1
#
_cell.length_a   1.000
_cell.length_b   1.000
_cell.length_c   1.000
_cell.angle_alpha   90.00
_cell.angle_beta   90.00
_cell.angle_gamma   90.00
#
_symmetry.space_group_name_H-M   'P 1'
#
loop_
_entity.id
_entity.type
_entity.pdbx_description
1 polymer ?
#
loop_
_entity_poly.entity_id
_entity_poly.type
_entity_poly.pdbx_seq_one_letter_code
_entity_poly.pdbx_strand_id
1 'polypeptide(L)'
;MRTRRRSPSALQSTQQSGQQSAQQARAPAAIARGGRVSLAIPNDVRRSYFGRGRRRYRLPRYKNLKDIAESKTLGIDQAELKDLVKTALIRLKKDNRLKSKDSLDTIVDAIFPAPGTIDQAAFEAAVDAADRKVIYMSVLDTNARIKDKDRPKLRSAMKWAIKIIRKAEASKTMLTRIFGSKQTDAASNYKKAGDSLQTFVDSTAALDKSVNTDYNRDDAALYLGGWADFDDQVIHLEPGVAMVTDSKESVATLVHEAAHLADGAIEDHGYYPPSTGKDAFAGMAETRKLQNAAHYEEFVRRWLNTSAYDKDTEFTPGKAVSGAALTLEDDVRLATTEYFRHGWDAAVEVQFALVKYRKDLLASKDAKFKADLAELKKISKVMGLSLHRQTAGHETVTQLDIVLAESIARVVSDMGGHSGSLKLPLTPKDATEIKKASDRLIDATLKSYGALLGDSKKDRALTDWLVTNYGKAFY
;
A
#
# COMPACT_ATOMS: atom_id res chain seq x y z
N MET A 1 49.89 52.20 -30.17
CA MET A 1 49.59 50.95 -30.91
C MET A 1 48.12 50.91 -31.32
N ARG A 2 47.88 51.33 -32.58
CA ARG A 2 46.89 50.83 -33.55
C ARG A 2 45.46 50.46 -33.07
N THR A 3 44.47 51.37 -33.21
CA THR A 3 43.47 51.54 -34.32
C THR A 3 42.22 50.66 -34.14
N ARG A 4 40.95 51.04 -34.40
CA ARG A 4 40.29 52.18 -35.06
C ARG A 4 38.77 52.14 -34.78
N ARG A 5 38.11 53.29 -34.94
CA ARG A 5 36.65 53.61 -34.96
C ARG A 5 35.78 52.76 -35.92
N ARG A 6 34.47 52.63 -35.62
CA ARG A 6 33.29 53.25 -36.32
C ARG A 6 31.94 52.64 -35.88
N SER A 7 30.94 53.49 -35.59
CA SER A 7 29.48 53.23 -35.70
C SER A 7 29.00 53.67 -37.13
N PRO A 8 27.71 53.67 -37.55
CA PRO A 8 26.41 53.17 -37.00
C PRO A 8 25.50 52.47 -38.07
N SER A 9 24.18 52.36 -37.80
CA SER A 9 23.02 52.09 -38.73
C SER A 9 22.59 50.61 -38.86
N ALA A 10 21.34 50.22 -39.09
CA ALA A 10 19.97 50.69 -38.82
C ALA A 10 19.03 49.50 -39.19
N LEU A 11 17.86 49.41 -38.56
CA LEU A 11 16.59 48.82 -39.03
C LEU A 11 16.61 47.77 -40.16
N GLN A 12 16.11 46.56 -39.87
CA GLN A 12 14.94 46.02 -40.59
C GLN A 12 14.32 44.79 -39.91
N SER A 13 12.99 44.80 -39.95
CA SER A 13 12.04 43.81 -39.45
C SER A 13 12.24 42.40 -40.02
N THR A 14 11.95 41.37 -39.21
CA THR A 14 11.36 40.12 -39.71
C THR A 14 10.59 39.44 -38.59
N GLN A 15 9.37 39.03 -38.92
CA GLN A 15 8.49 38.21 -38.11
C GLN A 15 9.19 36.92 -37.68
N GLN A 16 9.07 36.55 -36.40
CA GLN A 16 9.24 35.17 -35.96
C GLN A 16 8.01 34.73 -35.17
N SER A 17 7.09 34.12 -35.92
CA SER A 17 6.27 33.03 -35.45
C SER A 17 7.16 31.86 -35.00
N GLY A 18 6.82 31.24 -33.87
CA GLY A 18 7.18 29.85 -33.58
C GLY A 18 8.07 29.64 -32.36
N GLN A 19 7.67 28.61 -31.59
CA GLN A 19 8.43 27.91 -30.54
C GLN A 19 8.40 28.50 -29.13
N GLN A 20 7.22 28.43 -28.50
CA GLN A 20 7.15 28.04 -27.09
C GLN A 20 7.24 26.52 -27.04
N SER A 21 8.46 26.01 -26.87
CA SER A 21 8.73 24.59 -26.64
C SER A 21 8.40 24.22 -25.20
N ALA A 22 7.84 23.02 -25.07
CA ALA A 22 7.39 22.39 -23.85
C ALA A 22 8.47 22.37 -22.75
N GLN A 23 8.26 23.18 -21.71
CA GLN A 23 8.74 22.88 -20.37
C GLN A 23 7.70 21.96 -19.70
N GLN A 24 7.71 20.69 -20.08
CA GLN A 24 7.28 19.64 -19.18
C GLN A 24 8.24 19.65 -17.99
N ALA A 25 7.70 20.01 -16.82
CA ALA A 25 8.38 19.97 -15.54
C ALA A 25 9.02 18.58 -15.36
N ARG A 26 10.35 18.55 -15.37
CA ARG A 26 11.15 17.39 -15.03
C ARG A 26 10.87 17.04 -13.56
N ALA A 27 10.17 15.94 -13.32
CA ALA A 27 10.19 15.28 -12.03
C ALA A 27 11.62 14.80 -11.72
N PRO A 28 12.12 14.97 -10.49
CA PRO A 28 13.48 14.54 -10.14
C PRO A 28 13.60 13.01 -10.18
N ALA A 29 14.74 12.54 -10.66
CA ALA A 29 15.09 11.13 -10.75
C ALA A 29 15.43 10.50 -9.38
N ALA A 30 14.72 9.42 -9.07
CA ALA A 30 15.13 8.16 -8.45
C ALA A 30 15.89 8.13 -7.10
N ILE A 31 15.26 7.46 -6.12
CA ILE A 31 15.89 6.34 -5.41
C ILE A 31 14.93 5.16 -5.58
N ALA A 32 15.38 4.11 -6.27
CA ALA A 32 14.66 2.84 -6.45
C ALA A 32 14.35 2.21 -5.10
N ARG A 33 13.08 1.98 -4.76
CA ARG A 33 12.69 1.14 -3.61
C ARG A 33 11.39 0.41 -3.93
N GLY A 34 11.39 -0.85 -3.54
CA GLY A 34 10.38 -1.87 -3.79
C GLY A 34 8.92 -1.42 -3.82
N GLY A 35 8.22 -1.79 -4.90
CA GLY A 35 6.77 -1.71 -4.92
C GLY A 35 6.11 -2.70 -3.95
N ARG A 36 4.92 -2.33 -3.52
CA ARG A 36 4.05 -3.02 -2.56
C ARG A 36 2.69 -3.20 -3.21
N VAL A 37 2.25 -4.45 -3.35
CA VAL A 37 0.97 -4.77 -3.99
C VAL A 37 -0.20 -4.49 -3.06
N SER A 38 -1.11 -3.58 -3.42
CA SER A 38 -2.50 -3.66 -2.95
C SER A 38 -3.26 -4.57 -3.89
N LEU A 39 -3.72 -5.72 -3.41
CA LEU A 39 -4.57 -6.57 -4.25
C LEU A 39 -5.94 -5.91 -4.37
N ALA A 40 -6.27 -5.37 -5.55
CA ALA A 40 -7.64 -5.09 -5.92
C ALA A 40 -8.36 -6.41 -6.23
N ILE A 41 -8.61 -7.21 -5.18
CA ILE A 41 -9.24 -8.51 -5.32
C ILE A 41 -10.68 -8.29 -5.81
N PRO A 42 -11.06 -8.83 -6.99
CA PRO A 42 -12.43 -8.77 -7.50
C PRO A 42 -13.42 -9.18 -6.41
N ASN A 43 -14.57 -8.50 -6.25
CA ASN A 43 -15.43 -8.71 -5.06
C ASN A 43 -15.89 -10.17 -4.83
N ASP A 44 -15.96 -10.95 -5.90
CA ASP A 44 -16.22 -12.39 -5.94
C ASP A 44 -15.02 -13.24 -5.49
N VAL A 45 -13.80 -12.89 -5.92
CA VAL A 45 -12.54 -13.47 -5.41
C VAL A 45 -12.25 -12.99 -3.97
N ARG A 46 -12.69 -11.78 -3.62
CA ARG A 46 -12.64 -11.16 -2.28
C ARG A 46 -13.59 -11.85 -1.32
N ARG A 47 -14.53 -12.66 -1.81
CA ARG A 47 -15.36 -13.56 -0.98
C ARG A 47 -14.72 -14.93 -0.77
N SER A 48 -13.93 -15.44 -1.72
CA SER A 48 -13.25 -16.73 -1.61
C SER A 48 -11.93 -16.66 -0.82
N TYR A 49 -11.14 -15.59 -0.96
CA TYR A 49 -9.89 -15.39 -0.19
C TYR A 49 -10.13 -15.02 1.28
N PHE A 50 -11.16 -14.23 1.55
CA PHE A 50 -11.40 -13.68 2.88
C PHE A 50 -12.52 -14.38 3.66
N GLY A 51 -13.14 -15.42 3.10
CA GLY A 51 -14.24 -16.14 3.71
C GLY A 51 -15.41 -15.25 4.15
N ARG A 52 -16.49 -15.88 4.63
CA ARG A 52 -17.51 -15.15 5.40
C ARG A 52 -16.92 -14.83 6.77
N GLY A 53 -16.30 -13.65 6.89
CA GLY A 53 -15.71 -13.18 8.15
C GLY A 53 -14.58 -12.19 7.94
N ARG A 54 -14.86 -11.06 7.28
CA ARG A 54 -13.92 -9.94 7.18
C ARG A 54 -13.58 -9.44 8.58
N ARG A 55 -12.44 -9.86 9.14
CA ARG A 55 -11.93 -9.33 10.39
C ARG A 55 -10.95 -8.18 10.10
N ARG A 56 -11.47 -7.00 9.74
CA ARG A 56 -10.68 -5.87 9.25
C ARG A 56 -10.09 -5.01 10.36
N TYR A 57 -10.83 -4.69 11.40
CA TYR A 57 -10.35 -3.80 12.48
C TYR A 57 -10.13 -4.56 13.79
N ARG A 58 -9.30 -4.06 14.70
CA ARG A 58 -8.96 -4.84 15.91
C ARG A 58 -8.60 -3.95 17.10
N LEU A 59 -8.51 -4.61 18.25
CA LEU A 59 -7.91 -4.09 19.48
C LEU A 59 -6.73 -5.00 19.88
N PRO A 60 -5.72 -4.47 20.60
CA PRO A 60 -4.73 -5.31 21.24
C PRO A 60 -5.37 -6.33 22.20
N ARG A 61 -4.63 -7.39 22.54
CA ARG A 61 -5.11 -8.36 23.54
C ARG A 61 -5.29 -7.65 24.89
N TYR A 62 -6.22 -8.15 25.69
CA TYR A 62 -6.46 -7.65 27.06
C TYR A 62 -5.15 -7.49 27.83
N LYS A 63 -4.28 -8.51 27.84
CA LYS A 63 -2.96 -8.43 28.49
C LYS A 63 -2.13 -7.22 28.02
N ASN A 64 -2.10 -6.94 26.71
CA ASN A 64 -1.32 -5.80 26.21
C ASN A 64 -1.92 -4.46 26.65
N LEU A 65 -3.25 -4.32 26.68
CA LEU A 65 -3.89 -3.11 27.19
C LEU A 65 -3.74 -2.97 28.70
N LYS A 66 -3.78 -4.08 29.44
CA LYS A 66 -3.49 -4.15 30.87
C LYS A 66 -2.07 -3.69 31.18
N ASP A 67 -1.09 -4.23 30.45
CA ASP A 67 0.32 -3.84 30.60
C ASP A 67 0.53 -2.35 30.31
N ILE A 68 -0.24 -1.75 29.39
CA ILE A 68 -0.20 -0.31 29.11
C ILE A 68 -0.87 0.49 30.24
N ALA A 69 -2.10 0.12 30.61
CA ALA A 69 -2.92 0.85 31.58
C ALA A 69 -2.30 0.83 32.99
N GLU A 70 -1.79 -0.33 33.42
CA GLU A 70 -1.22 -0.51 34.75
C GLU A 70 0.27 -0.10 34.83
N SER A 71 0.87 0.32 33.71
CA SER A 71 2.29 0.70 33.71
C SER A 71 2.53 2.00 34.49
N LYS A 72 3.37 1.88 35.52
CA LYS A 72 3.82 3.02 36.32
C LYS A 72 4.88 3.88 35.62
N THR A 73 5.46 3.39 34.53
CA THR A 73 6.57 4.07 33.83
C THR A 73 6.15 4.68 32.50
N LEU A 74 5.20 4.05 31.77
CA LEU A 74 4.73 4.59 30.49
C LEU A 74 4.01 5.92 30.66
N GLY A 75 3.25 6.09 31.74
CA GLY A 75 2.64 7.37 32.13
C GLY A 75 1.70 7.99 31.08
N ILE A 76 1.03 7.17 30.27
CA ILE A 76 -0.02 7.67 29.35
C ILE A 76 -1.24 8.06 30.20
N ASP A 77 -1.77 9.28 30.00
CA ASP A 77 -2.97 9.74 30.68
C ASP A 77 -4.17 8.83 30.39
N GLN A 78 -5.03 8.59 31.40
CA GLN A 78 -6.15 7.66 31.27
C GLN A 78 -7.16 8.12 30.21
N ALA A 79 -7.44 9.42 30.11
CA ALA A 79 -8.36 9.95 29.10
C ALA A 79 -7.76 9.80 27.70
N GLU A 80 -6.45 10.02 27.56
CA GLU A 80 -5.74 9.78 26.30
C GLU A 80 -5.74 8.30 25.88
N LEU A 81 -5.54 7.38 26.81
CA LEU A 81 -5.63 5.94 26.54
C LEU A 81 -7.06 5.53 26.14
N LYS A 82 -8.07 6.07 26.84
CA LYS A 82 -9.49 5.88 26.50
C LYS A 82 -9.80 6.35 25.08
N ASP A 83 -9.30 7.52 24.67
CA ASP A 83 -9.50 8.07 23.32
C ASP A 83 -8.87 7.20 22.22
N LEU A 84 -7.65 6.69 22.46
CA LEU A 84 -6.97 5.77 21.55
C LEU A 84 -7.74 4.46 21.39
N VAL A 85 -8.22 3.88 22.50
CA VAL A 85 -9.04 2.65 22.47
C VAL A 85 -10.40 2.91 21.82
N LYS A 86 -11.03 4.06 22.09
CA LYS A 86 -12.28 4.47 21.45
C LYS A 86 -12.11 4.55 19.93
N THR A 87 -11.01 5.10 19.44
CA THR A 87 -10.70 5.14 17.99
C THR A 87 -10.67 3.74 17.37
N ALA A 88 -10.02 2.78 18.01
CA ALA A 88 -10.02 1.39 17.54
C ALA A 88 -11.43 0.75 17.61
N LEU A 89 -12.22 1.04 18.65
CA LEU A 89 -13.60 0.57 18.79
C LEU A 89 -14.54 1.16 17.74
N ILE A 90 -14.39 2.43 17.34
CA ILE A 90 -15.15 3.05 16.23
C ILE A 90 -14.97 2.21 14.96
N ARG A 91 -13.73 1.82 14.66
CA ARG A 91 -13.39 1.05 13.47
C ARG A 91 -13.93 -0.39 13.56
N LEU A 92 -13.87 -1.02 14.74
CA LEU A 92 -14.52 -2.32 15.00
C LEU A 92 -16.05 -2.26 14.83
N LYS A 93 -16.69 -1.17 15.28
CA LYS A 93 -18.13 -0.95 15.10
C LYS A 93 -18.50 -0.88 13.63
N LYS A 94 -17.71 -0.17 12.81
CA LYS A 94 -17.90 -0.12 11.34
C LYS A 94 -17.80 -1.48 10.67
N ASP A 95 -17.04 -2.40 11.25
CA ASP A 95 -16.92 -3.78 10.77
C ASP A 95 -18.02 -4.71 11.30
N ASN A 96 -18.97 -4.19 12.10
CA ASN A 96 -19.99 -4.95 12.83
C ASN A 96 -19.41 -6.02 13.76
N ARG A 97 -18.31 -5.70 14.46
CA ARG A 97 -17.57 -6.66 15.31
C ARG A 97 -17.59 -6.37 16.80
N LEU A 98 -18.29 -5.33 17.22
CA LEU A 98 -18.59 -5.15 18.63
C LEU A 98 -19.72 -6.09 19.03
N LYS A 99 -19.51 -6.81 20.15
CA LYS A 99 -20.54 -7.65 20.77
C LYS A 99 -21.58 -6.80 21.49
N SER A 100 -21.11 -5.76 22.19
CA SER A 100 -21.99 -4.82 22.88
C SER A 100 -22.72 -3.90 21.90
N LYS A 101 -23.97 -3.59 22.21
CA LYS A 101 -24.80 -2.59 21.51
C LYS A 101 -24.77 -1.22 22.19
N ASP A 102 -24.06 -1.10 23.31
CA ASP A 102 -23.97 0.13 24.08
C ASP A 102 -23.26 1.24 23.29
N SER A 103 -23.35 2.46 23.81
CA SER A 103 -22.57 3.56 23.28
C SER A 103 -21.07 3.28 23.41
N LEU A 104 -20.25 3.80 22.49
CA LEU A 104 -18.80 3.59 22.55
C LEU A 104 -18.18 4.17 23.82
N ASP A 105 -18.74 5.28 24.33
CA ASP A 105 -18.32 5.88 25.60
C ASP A 105 -18.61 4.95 26.77
N THR A 106 -19.81 4.39 26.83
CA THR A 106 -20.19 3.39 27.85
C THR A 106 -19.27 2.17 27.81
N ILE A 107 -18.94 1.66 26.61
CA ILE A 107 -18.03 0.52 26.47
C ILE A 107 -16.63 0.87 26.99
N VAL A 108 -16.09 2.03 26.63
CA VAL A 108 -14.74 2.47 27.04
C VAL A 108 -14.67 2.70 28.54
N ASP A 109 -15.68 3.32 29.13
CA ASP A 109 -15.75 3.56 30.58
C ASP A 109 -15.88 2.25 31.37
N ALA A 110 -16.61 1.28 30.85
CA ALA A 110 -16.69 -0.06 31.45
C ALA A 110 -15.35 -0.80 31.37
N ILE A 111 -14.62 -0.69 30.24
CA ILE A 111 -13.28 -1.31 30.09
C ILE A 111 -12.26 -0.65 31.02
N PHE A 112 -12.35 0.66 31.23
CA PHE A 112 -11.41 1.44 32.05
C PHE A 112 -12.15 2.19 33.16
N PRO A 113 -12.55 1.50 34.23
CA PRO A 113 -13.42 2.06 35.26
C PRO A 113 -12.71 3.09 36.15
N ALA A 114 -11.38 3.02 36.28
CA ALA A 114 -10.58 4.00 37.03
C ALA A 114 -9.18 4.16 36.39
N PRO A 115 -8.46 5.25 36.70
CA PRO A 115 -7.07 5.41 36.27
C PRO A 115 -6.20 4.24 36.70
N GLY A 116 -5.41 3.72 35.76
CA GLY A 116 -4.49 2.62 36.03
C GLY A 116 -5.16 1.25 36.19
N THR A 117 -6.45 1.11 35.88
CA THR A 117 -7.18 -0.16 35.95
C THR A 117 -7.84 -0.50 34.62
N ILE A 118 -8.03 -1.79 34.38
CA ILE A 118 -8.75 -2.31 33.22
C ILE A 118 -9.61 -3.50 33.66
N ASP A 119 -10.84 -3.59 33.16
CA ASP A 119 -11.77 -4.67 33.48
C ASP A 119 -11.81 -5.72 32.35
N GLN A 120 -11.41 -6.95 32.68
CA GLN A 120 -11.38 -8.04 31.71
C GLN A 120 -12.76 -8.45 31.23
N ALA A 121 -13.75 -8.50 32.14
CA ALA A 121 -15.09 -8.96 31.82
C ALA A 121 -15.78 -7.98 30.87
N ALA A 122 -15.67 -6.68 31.13
CA ALA A 122 -16.14 -5.61 30.24
C ALA A 122 -15.44 -5.66 28.88
N PHE A 123 -14.12 -5.86 28.85
CA PHE A 123 -13.37 -6.02 27.60
C PHE A 123 -13.88 -7.21 26.78
N GLU A 124 -14.08 -8.36 27.41
CA GLU A 124 -14.56 -9.59 26.74
C GLU A 124 -16.05 -9.56 26.41
N ALA A 125 -16.84 -8.76 27.13
CA ALA A 125 -18.23 -8.47 26.80
C ALA A 125 -18.34 -7.58 25.56
N ALA A 126 -17.40 -6.65 25.36
CA ALA A 126 -17.39 -5.73 24.23
C ALA A 126 -16.78 -6.33 22.95
N VAL A 127 -15.74 -7.18 23.06
CA VAL A 127 -14.93 -7.64 21.92
C VAL A 127 -14.86 -9.17 21.84
N ASP A 128 -15.10 -9.73 20.66
CA ASP A 128 -15.03 -11.18 20.43
C ASP A 128 -13.62 -11.76 20.72
N ALA A 129 -13.58 -12.87 21.45
CA ALA A 129 -12.35 -13.61 21.75
C ALA A 129 -11.82 -14.41 20.56
N ALA A 130 -12.71 -14.86 19.66
CA ALA A 130 -12.33 -15.59 18.45
C ALA A 130 -11.49 -14.71 17.51
N ASP A 131 -11.70 -13.38 17.54
CA ASP A 131 -10.96 -12.39 16.77
C ASP A 131 -9.47 -12.30 17.18
N ARG A 132 -9.14 -12.64 18.42
CA ARG A 132 -7.79 -12.54 19.02
C ARG A 132 -6.90 -13.76 18.79
N LYS A 133 -7.48 -14.87 18.33
CA LYS A 133 -6.80 -16.17 18.14
C LYS A 133 -6.31 -16.42 16.71
N VAL A 134 -6.65 -15.55 15.76
CA VAL A 134 -6.36 -15.77 14.33
C VAL A 134 -5.31 -14.81 13.78
N ILE A 135 -5.05 -13.67 14.46
CA ILE A 135 -4.24 -12.57 13.93
C ILE A 135 -3.49 -11.88 15.09
N TYR A 136 -2.17 -11.61 14.95
CA TYR A 136 -1.18 -11.29 16.01
C TYR A 136 -1.10 -12.29 17.17
N MET A 137 -0.43 -13.44 16.96
CA MET A 137 0.09 -14.23 18.08
C MET A 137 1.37 -13.63 18.66
N SER A 138 2.23 -13.08 17.79
CA SER A 138 3.46 -12.40 18.16
C SER A 138 3.92 -11.48 17.03
N VAL A 139 4.38 -10.26 17.34
CA VAL A 139 5.03 -9.39 16.33
C VAL A 139 6.23 -10.07 15.67
N LEU A 140 6.86 -11.05 16.33
CA LEU A 140 8.03 -11.78 15.83
C LEU A 140 7.72 -12.58 14.55
N ASP A 141 6.47 -13.00 14.36
CA ASP A 141 6.08 -13.89 13.24
C ASP A 141 5.67 -13.13 11.96
N THR A 142 5.82 -11.80 11.94
CA THR A 142 5.45 -10.93 10.79
C THR A 142 6.40 -11.00 9.59
N ASN A 143 7.58 -11.62 9.74
CA ASN A 143 8.51 -11.89 8.62
C ASN A 143 9.10 -13.29 8.80
N ALA A 144 8.23 -14.30 8.80
CA ALA A 144 8.65 -15.67 9.01
C ALA A 144 9.18 -16.29 7.71
N ARG A 145 10.17 -17.18 7.85
CA ARG A 145 10.55 -18.06 6.73
C ARG A 145 9.36 -18.92 6.31
N ILE A 146 9.30 -19.24 5.02
CA ILE A 146 8.27 -20.15 4.50
C ILE A 146 8.39 -21.51 5.21
N LYS A 147 7.30 -21.95 5.84
CA LYS A 147 7.26 -23.23 6.58
C LYS A 147 7.54 -24.39 5.65
N ASP A 148 8.24 -25.40 6.14
CA ASP A 148 8.64 -26.58 5.35
C ASP A 148 7.49 -27.22 4.58
N LYS A 149 6.32 -27.32 5.20
CA LYS A 149 5.11 -27.90 4.58
C LYS A 149 4.56 -27.11 3.39
N ASP A 150 4.81 -25.80 3.32
CA ASP A 150 4.26 -24.90 2.30
C ASP A 150 5.24 -24.74 1.12
N ARG A 151 6.55 -24.95 1.36
CA ARG A 151 7.62 -24.83 0.35
C ARG A 151 7.38 -25.61 -0.95
N PRO A 152 6.96 -26.89 -0.95
CA PRO A 152 6.78 -27.63 -2.20
C PRO A 152 5.69 -27.03 -3.11
N LYS A 153 4.59 -26.55 -2.51
CA LYS A 153 3.51 -25.89 -3.25
C LYS A 153 3.98 -24.55 -3.81
N LEU A 154 4.64 -23.73 -2.98
CA LEU A 154 5.18 -22.45 -3.42
C LEU A 154 6.19 -22.61 -4.57
N ARG A 155 7.13 -23.55 -4.47
CA ARG A 155 8.08 -23.86 -5.56
C ARG A 155 7.37 -24.28 -6.84
N SER A 156 6.27 -25.03 -6.72
CA SER A 156 5.46 -25.42 -7.89
C SER A 156 4.78 -24.22 -8.54
N ALA A 157 4.24 -23.29 -7.74
CA ALA A 157 3.69 -22.03 -8.23
C ALA A 157 4.77 -21.15 -8.89
N MET A 158 5.95 -21.03 -8.28
CA MET A 158 7.09 -20.31 -8.87
C MET A 158 7.52 -20.93 -10.22
N LYS A 159 7.63 -22.26 -10.32
CA LYS A 159 7.90 -22.94 -11.60
C LYS A 159 6.84 -22.64 -12.65
N TRP A 160 5.57 -22.56 -12.25
CA TRP A 160 4.49 -22.20 -13.16
C TRP A 160 4.58 -20.73 -13.60
N ALA A 161 4.85 -19.80 -12.68
CA ALA A 161 5.12 -18.41 -12.98
C ALA A 161 6.28 -18.26 -13.97
N ILE A 162 7.42 -18.91 -13.72
CA ILE A 162 8.58 -18.94 -14.62
C ILE A 162 8.18 -19.44 -16.01
N LYS A 163 7.41 -20.53 -16.11
CA LYS A 163 6.93 -21.03 -17.41
C LYS A 163 6.13 -19.99 -18.17
N ILE A 164 5.23 -19.26 -17.51
CA ILE A 164 4.43 -18.20 -18.15
C ILE A 164 5.30 -17.00 -18.52
N ILE A 165 6.22 -16.59 -17.64
CA ILE A 165 7.22 -15.55 -17.90
C ILE A 165 8.01 -15.85 -19.17
N ARG A 166 8.52 -17.08 -19.35
CA ARG A 166 9.24 -17.48 -20.57
C ARG A 166 8.36 -17.43 -21.82
N LYS A 167 7.06 -17.67 -21.69
CA LYS A 167 6.11 -17.47 -22.79
C LYS A 167 5.88 -16.00 -23.08
N ALA A 168 5.84 -15.15 -22.06
CA ALA A 168 5.72 -13.70 -22.20
C ALA A 168 6.94 -13.12 -22.92
N GLU A 169 8.15 -13.46 -22.46
CA GLU A 169 9.44 -13.08 -23.04
C GLU A 169 9.50 -13.35 -24.55
N ALA A 170 8.99 -14.49 -25.00
CA ALA A 170 8.99 -14.87 -26.41
C ALA A 170 7.80 -14.33 -27.23
N SER A 171 6.79 -13.72 -26.60
CA SER A 171 5.53 -13.34 -27.25
C SER A 171 5.54 -11.89 -27.72
N LYS A 172 6.24 -11.62 -28.83
CA LYS A 172 6.30 -10.27 -29.41
C LYS A 172 4.91 -9.65 -29.58
N THR A 173 3.96 -10.35 -30.18
CA THR A 173 2.60 -9.85 -30.41
C THR A 173 1.90 -9.42 -29.12
N MET A 174 1.94 -10.23 -28.05
CA MET A 174 1.25 -9.87 -26.82
C MET A 174 1.96 -8.73 -26.08
N LEU A 175 3.30 -8.72 -26.12
CA LEU A 175 4.06 -7.61 -25.56
C LEU A 175 3.81 -6.31 -26.33
N THR A 176 3.64 -6.33 -27.65
CA THR A 176 3.20 -5.16 -28.42
C THR A 176 1.83 -4.68 -27.93
N ARG A 177 0.89 -5.59 -27.70
CA ARG A 177 -0.47 -5.21 -27.29
C ARG A 177 -0.51 -4.56 -25.91
N ILE A 178 0.37 -4.93 -25.00
CA ILE A 178 0.37 -4.41 -23.62
C ILE A 178 1.30 -3.19 -23.50
N PHE A 179 2.53 -3.31 -23.99
CA PHE A 179 3.61 -2.33 -23.79
C PHE A 179 3.91 -1.48 -25.03
N GLY A 180 3.26 -1.74 -26.17
CA GLY A 180 3.45 -0.99 -27.40
C GLY A 180 4.90 -1.03 -27.89
N SER A 181 5.50 0.14 -28.10
CA SER A 181 6.90 0.23 -28.56
C SER A 181 7.91 -0.30 -27.54
N LYS A 182 7.54 -0.41 -26.26
CA LYS A 182 8.38 -0.91 -25.16
C LYS A 182 8.46 -2.43 -25.02
N GLN A 183 7.91 -3.17 -25.98
CA GLN A 183 7.89 -4.64 -25.96
C GLN A 183 9.25 -5.31 -25.72
N THR A 184 10.35 -4.77 -26.27
CA THR A 184 11.69 -5.35 -26.12
C THR A 184 12.21 -5.18 -24.70
N ASP A 185 11.99 -4.00 -24.12
CA ASP A 185 12.37 -3.70 -22.73
C ASP A 185 11.55 -4.58 -21.77
N ALA A 186 10.23 -4.71 -22.03
CA ALA A 186 9.36 -5.58 -21.24
C ALA A 186 9.78 -7.06 -21.31
N ALA A 187 10.18 -7.56 -22.49
CA ALA A 187 10.72 -8.91 -22.64
C ALA A 187 11.98 -9.12 -21.78
N SER A 188 12.89 -8.14 -21.76
CA SER A 188 14.08 -8.17 -20.91
C SER A 188 13.74 -8.23 -19.43
N ASN A 189 12.75 -7.44 -18.99
CA ASN A 189 12.31 -7.43 -17.59
C ASN A 189 11.62 -8.73 -17.19
N TYR A 190 10.78 -9.32 -18.06
CA TYR A 190 10.27 -10.68 -17.85
C TYR A 190 11.40 -11.68 -17.70
N LYS A 191 12.42 -11.64 -18.56
CA LYS A 191 13.56 -12.56 -18.46
C LYS A 191 14.22 -12.50 -17.08
N LYS A 192 14.53 -11.29 -16.61
CA LYS A 192 15.16 -11.05 -15.29
C LYS A 192 14.25 -11.51 -14.14
N ALA A 193 12.95 -11.18 -14.18
CA ALA A 193 11.98 -11.64 -13.19
C ALA A 193 11.95 -13.19 -13.11
N GLY A 194 11.98 -13.86 -14.27
CA GLY A 194 12.07 -15.32 -14.35
C GLY A 194 13.37 -15.88 -13.77
N ASP A 195 14.51 -15.20 -13.99
CA ASP A 195 15.81 -15.58 -13.44
C ASP A 195 15.85 -15.46 -11.90
N SER A 196 15.24 -14.41 -11.33
CA SER A 196 15.12 -14.24 -9.87
C SER A 196 14.27 -15.35 -9.24
N LEU A 197 13.08 -15.65 -9.80
CA LEU A 197 12.26 -16.77 -9.31
C LEU A 197 12.97 -18.12 -9.45
N GLN A 198 13.72 -18.33 -10.54
CA GLN A 198 14.48 -19.55 -10.77
C GLN A 198 15.53 -19.77 -9.67
N THR A 199 16.21 -18.70 -9.24
CA THR A 199 17.17 -18.73 -8.12
C THR A 199 16.52 -19.25 -6.83
N PHE A 200 15.30 -18.79 -6.52
CA PHE A 200 14.57 -19.28 -5.35
C PHE A 200 14.14 -20.73 -5.51
N VAL A 201 13.76 -21.16 -6.71
CA VAL A 201 13.36 -22.53 -7.05
C VAL A 201 14.53 -23.53 -6.98
N ASP A 202 15.75 -23.10 -7.26
CA ASP A 202 16.91 -24.00 -7.31
C ASP A 202 17.64 -24.11 -5.96
N SER A 203 17.48 -23.14 -5.06
CA SER A 203 18.19 -23.12 -3.78
C SER A 203 17.28 -22.89 -2.58
N THR A 204 17.27 -23.83 -1.63
CA THR A 204 16.58 -23.65 -0.33
C THR A 204 17.23 -22.55 0.50
N ALA A 205 18.55 -22.39 0.44
CA ALA A 205 19.23 -21.30 1.13
C ALA A 205 18.82 -19.93 0.54
N ALA A 206 18.69 -19.82 -0.78
CA ALA A 206 18.23 -18.59 -1.43
C ALA A 206 16.76 -18.30 -1.09
N LEU A 207 15.89 -19.31 -1.13
CA LEU A 207 14.49 -19.18 -0.71
C LEU A 207 14.38 -18.70 0.74
N ASP A 208 15.14 -19.29 1.67
CA ASP A 208 15.08 -18.94 3.09
C ASP A 208 15.66 -17.58 3.43
N LYS A 209 16.60 -17.11 2.61
CA LYS A 209 17.17 -15.76 2.73
C LYS A 209 16.23 -14.70 2.15
N SER A 210 15.59 -15.01 1.03
CA SER A 210 15.05 -14.00 0.12
C SER A 210 13.54 -14.05 -0.01
N VAL A 211 12.87 -15.07 0.54
CA VAL A 211 11.41 -15.19 0.50
C VAL A 211 10.87 -15.43 1.90
N ASN A 212 9.98 -14.55 2.34
CA ASN A 212 9.35 -14.65 3.65
C ASN A 212 7.84 -14.32 3.57
N THR A 213 7.11 -14.58 4.64
CA THR A 213 5.65 -14.37 4.71
C THR A 213 5.24 -14.02 6.14
N ASP A 214 4.14 -13.30 6.28
CA ASP A 214 3.53 -13.03 7.57
C ASP A 214 2.44 -14.03 7.94
N TYR A 215 2.79 -15.17 8.55
CA TYR A 215 1.78 -16.14 8.99
C TYR A 215 0.79 -15.62 10.06
N ASN A 216 1.02 -14.44 10.64
CA ASN A 216 0.00 -13.79 11.48
C ASN A 216 -1.13 -13.16 10.67
N ARG A 217 -1.01 -13.05 9.34
CA ARG A 217 -1.99 -12.44 8.43
C ARG A 217 -2.22 -10.95 8.65
N ASP A 218 -1.24 -10.24 9.18
CA ASP A 218 -1.26 -8.78 9.25
C ASP A 218 -1.18 -8.17 7.84
N ASP A 219 -0.38 -8.74 6.93
CA ASP A 219 -0.34 -8.36 5.51
C ASP A 219 -1.68 -8.44 4.80
N ALA A 220 -2.30 -9.64 4.86
CA ALA A 220 -3.60 -9.92 4.25
C ALA A 220 -4.64 -8.92 4.74
N ALA A 221 -4.49 -8.54 6.00
CA ALA A 221 -5.38 -7.64 6.65
C ALA A 221 -5.06 -6.18 6.19
N LEU A 222 -3.81 -5.81 5.92
CA LEU A 222 -3.42 -4.52 5.32
C LEU A 222 -3.76 -4.38 3.83
N TYR A 223 -4.40 -5.38 3.23
CA TYR A 223 -4.65 -5.49 1.79
C TYR A 223 -3.38 -5.67 0.95
N LEU A 224 -2.29 -6.14 1.57
CA LEU A 224 -1.05 -6.46 0.86
C LEU A 224 -1.14 -7.88 0.26
N GLY A 225 -0.83 -8.01 -1.03
CA GLY A 225 -0.58 -9.32 -1.65
C GLY A 225 0.85 -9.82 -1.45
N GLY A 226 1.75 -8.86 -1.28
CA GLY A 226 3.18 -9.04 -1.12
C GLY A 226 3.89 -7.70 -1.24
N TRP A 227 5.21 -7.74 -1.09
CA TRP A 227 6.11 -6.67 -1.50
C TRP A 227 7.45 -7.26 -1.90
N ALA A 228 8.23 -6.53 -2.69
CA ALA A 228 9.56 -6.97 -3.07
C ALA A 228 10.57 -5.83 -2.92
N ASP A 229 11.77 -6.13 -2.45
CA ASP A 229 12.88 -5.18 -2.35
C ASP A 229 13.91 -5.49 -3.44
N PHE A 230 14.12 -4.53 -4.34
CA PHE A 230 15.06 -4.67 -5.45
C PHE A 230 16.52 -4.75 -4.97
N ASP A 231 16.91 -3.93 -3.99
CA ASP A 231 18.30 -3.83 -3.55
C ASP A 231 18.70 -5.11 -2.78
N ASP A 232 17.81 -5.58 -1.91
CA ASP A 232 18.04 -6.79 -1.12
C ASP A 232 17.67 -8.09 -1.86
N GLN A 233 17.01 -7.98 -3.02
CA GLN A 233 16.46 -9.08 -3.81
C GLN A 233 15.52 -9.99 -2.99
N VAL A 234 14.66 -9.37 -2.18
CA VAL A 234 13.73 -10.05 -1.26
C VAL A 234 12.29 -9.97 -1.77
N ILE A 235 11.51 -11.03 -1.58
CA ILE A 235 10.05 -11.04 -1.72
C ILE A 235 9.41 -11.38 -0.38
N HIS A 236 8.46 -10.57 0.04
CA HIS A 236 7.49 -10.90 1.07
C HIS A 236 6.16 -11.27 0.44
N LEU A 237 5.57 -12.37 0.89
CA LEU A 237 4.31 -12.88 0.37
C LEU A 237 3.24 -12.85 1.45
N GLU A 238 2.03 -12.47 1.06
CA GLU A 238 0.85 -12.74 1.88
C GLU A 238 0.70 -14.26 2.10
N PRO A 239 0.21 -14.73 3.28
CA PRO A 239 0.13 -16.15 3.60
C PRO A 239 -0.61 -17.03 2.61
N GLY A 240 -1.72 -16.58 2.05
CA GLY A 240 -2.46 -17.26 1.00
C GLY A 240 -1.62 -17.50 -0.25
N VAL A 241 -0.79 -16.53 -0.65
CA VAL A 241 0.18 -16.69 -1.75
C VAL A 241 1.30 -17.67 -1.37
N ALA A 242 1.88 -17.53 -0.17
CA ALA A 242 2.92 -18.44 0.33
C ALA A 242 2.45 -19.90 0.45
N MET A 243 1.19 -20.09 0.88
CA MET A 243 0.53 -21.40 0.99
C MET A 243 -0.10 -21.88 -0.31
N VAL A 244 -0.18 -21.02 -1.33
CA VAL A 244 -0.82 -21.25 -2.63
C VAL A 244 -2.29 -21.67 -2.45
N THR A 245 -3.08 -20.89 -1.71
CA THR A 245 -4.50 -21.18 -1.46
C THR A 245 -5.38 -20.98 -2.70
N ASP A 246 -4.99 -20.08 -3.60
CA ASP A 246 -5.41 -20.14 -4.99
C ASP A 246 -4.23 -19.88 -5.92
N SER A 247 -4.01 -20.89 -6.76
CA SER A 247 -2.83 -20.99 -7.61
C SER A 247 -2.73 -19.91 -8.69
N LYS A 248 -3.84 -19.38 -9.20
CA LYS A 248 -3.81 -18.41 -10.30
C LYS A 248 -3.35 -17.05 -9.82
N GLU A 249 -3.96 -16.53 -8.75
CA GLU A 249 -3.50 -15.25 -8.18
C GLU A 249 -2.12 -15.39 -7.53
N SER A 250 -1.80 -16.55 -6.94
CA SER A 250 -0.44 -16.77 -6.41
C SER A 250 0.60 -16.64 -7.53
N VAL A 251 0.31 -17.18 -8.71
CA VAL A 251 1.18 -17.03 -9.89
C VAL A 251 1.22 -15.59 -10.39
N ALA A 252 0.08 -14.90 -10.48
CA ALA A 252 0.05 -13.49 -10.87
C ALA A 252 0.85 -12.61 -9.90
N THR A 253 0.68 -12.81 -8.59
CA THR A 253 1.39 -12.10 -7.53
C THR A 253 2.89 -12.39 -7.59
N LEU A 254 3.30 -13.65 -7.74
CA LEU A 254 4.72 -13.99 -7.89
C LEU A 254 5.36 -13.30 -9.10
N VAL A 255 4.64 -13.12 -10.20
CA VAL A 255 5.14 -12.39 -11.37
C VAL A 255 5.22 -10.89 -11.09
N HIS A 256 4.22 -10.33 -10.41
CA HIS A 256 4.24 -8.95 -9.96
C HIS A 256 5.48 -8.67 -9.11
N GLU A 257 5.65 -9.42 -8.02
CA GLU A 257 6.77 -9.19 -7.09
C GLU A 257 8.13 -9.44 -7.76
N ALA A 258 8.21 -10.43 -8.66
CA ALA A 258 9.44 -10.67 -9.43
C ALA A 258 9.74 -9.55 -10.44
N ALA A 259 8.73 -8.80 -10.91
CA ALA A 259 8.95 -7.65 -11.78
C ALA A 259 9.68 -6.52 -11.03
N HIS A 260 9.38 -6.28 -9.75
CA HIS A 260 10.15 -5.35 -8.92
C HIS A 260 11.62 -5.77 -8.77
N LEU A 261 11.90 -7.08 -8.73
CA LEU A 261 13.27 -7.58 -8.67
C LEU A 261 14.04 -7.43 -9.99
N ALA A 262 13.33 -7.27 -11.12
CA ALA A 262 13.94 -7.19 -12.45
C ALA A 262 14.59 -5.83 -12.73
N ASP A 263 14.01 -4.75 -12.22
CA ASP A 263 14.49 -3.39 -12.42
C ASP A 263 13.96 -2.47 -11.30
N GLY A 264 14.85 -1.75 -10.62
CA GLY A 264 14.47 -0.84 -9.54
C GLY A 264 13.62 0.36 -9.97
N ALA A 265 13.46 0.60 -11.27
CA ALA A 265 12.52 1.57 -11.82
C ALA A 265 11.10 1.00 -12.01
N ILE A 266 10.88 -0.30 -11.79
CA ILE A 266 9.54 -0.90 -11.76
C ILE A 266 8.97 -0.71 -10.37
N GLU A 267 7.94 0.12 -10.28
CA GLU A 267 7.21 0.47 -9.06
C GLU A 267 5.74 0.11 -9.22
N ASP A 268 4.93 0.45 -8.21
CA ASP A 268 3.48 0.40 -8.31
C ASP A 268 2.94 1.73 -8.79
N HIS A 269 2.36 1.72 -9.98
CA HIS A 269 1.91 2.92 -10.68
C HIS A 269 0.40 2.89 -10.93
N GLY A 270 -0.31 2.13 -10.09
CA GLY A 270 -1.71 1.76 -10.23
C GLY A 270 -1.85 0.25 -10.38
N TYR A 271 -2.70 -0.36 -9.55
CA TYR A 271 -2.89 -1.81 -9.51
C TYR A 271 -3.80 -2.31 -10.62
N TYR A 272 -3.77 -3.64 -10.81
CA TYR A 272 -4.65 -4.32 -11.75
C TYR A 272 -6.13 -4.01 -11.42
N PRO A 273 -6.90 -3.40 -12.35
CA PRO A 273 -8.14 -2.76 -11.96
C PRO A 273 -9.29 -3.77 -11.81
N PRO A 274 -10.23 -3.55 -10.87
CA PRO A 274 -11.57 -4.10 -11.00
C PRO A 274 -12.27 -3.47 -12.22
N SER A 275 -13.49 -3.87 -12.56
CA SER A 275 -14.21 -3.34 -13.75
C SER A 275 -14.19 -1.81 -13.91
N THR A 276 -14.11 -1.06 -12.81
CA THR A 276 -13.88 0.39 -12.77
C THR A 276 -12.39 0.73 -12.83
N GLY A 277 -11.98 1.57 -13.78
CA GLY A 277 -10.57 2.00 -13.96
C GLY A 277 -9.79 1.22 -15.03
N LYS A 278 -10.43 0.25 -15.69
CA LYS A 278 -9.86 -0.51 -16.81
C LYS A 278 -9.32 0.38 -17.93
N ASP A 279 -10.09 1.40 -18.29
CA ASP A 279 -9.72 2.31 -19.37
C ASP A 279 -8.48 3.13 -19.02
N ALA A 280 -8.41 3.68 -17.81
CA ALA A 280 -7.24 4.45 -17.35
C ALA A 280 -5.97 3.58 -17.26
N PHE A 281 -6.10 2.32 -16.82
CA PHE A 281 -4.98 1.37 -16.76
C PHE A 281 -4.48 1.01 -18.17
N ALA A 282 -5.38 0.59 -19.07
CA ALA A 282 -5.02 0.28 -20.46
C ALA A 282 -4.51 1.51 -21.22
N GLY A 283 -5.02 2.70 -20.89
CA GLY A 283 -4.65 3.98 -21.47
C GLY A 283 -3.35 4.59 -20.94
N MET A 284 -2.66 3.94 -19.99
CA MET A 284 -1.43 4.46 -19.39
C MET A 284 -0.31 4.64 -20.44
N ALA A 285 0.55 5.65 -20.26
CA ALA A 285 1.68 5.90 -21.15
C ALA A 285 2.66 4.70 -21.16
N GLU A 286 3.22 4.35 -22.32
CA GLU A 286 4.05 3.13 -22.46
C GLU A 286 5.22 3.06 -21.47
N THR A 287 5.92 4.17 -21.22
CA THR A 287 6.98 4.23 -20.21
C THR A 287 6.45 3.89 -18.81
N ARG A 288 5.28 4.42 -18.46
CA ARG A 288 4.65 4.15 -17.16
C ARG A 288 4.17 2.70 -17.08
N LYS A 289 3.67 2.12 -18.18
CA LYS A 289 3.36 0.68 -18.26
C LYS A 289 4.59 -0.18 -18.01
N LEU A 290 5.71 0.14 -18.66
CA LEU A 290 6.99 -0.56 -18.48
C LEU A 290 7.49 -0.48 -17.03
N GLN A 291 7.25 0.64 -16.35
CA GLN A 291 7.61 0.89 -14.96
C GLN A 291 6.55 0.42 -13.95
N ASN A 292 5.46 -0.23 -14.38
CA ASN A 292 4.39 -0.66 -13.50
C ASN A 292 4.36 -2.19 -13.38
N ALA A 293 4.64 -2.74 -12.20
CA ALA A 293 4.62 -4.19 -11.99
C ALA A 293 3.27 -4.82 -12.34
N ALA A 294 2.16 -4.13 -12.08
CA ALA A 294 0.81 -4.62 -12.42
C ALA A 294 0.59 -4.83 -13.93
N HIS A 295 1.32 -4.12 -14.81
CA HIS A 295 1.22 -4.36 -16.26
C HIS A 295 1.89 -5.67 -16.67
N TYR A 296 2.88 -6.15 -15.92
CA TYR A 296 3.47 -7.47 -16.14
C TYR A 296 2.53 -8.60 -15.73
N GLU A 297 1.57 -8.35 -14.85
CA GLU A 297 0.50 -9.30 -14.55
C GLU A 297 -0.42 -9.52 -15.75
N GLU A 298 -0.63 -8.53 -16.62
CA GLU A 298 -1.67 -8.63 -17.66
C GLU A 298 -1.43 -9.79 -18.63
N PHE A 299 -0.19 -10.02 -19.06
CA PHE A 299 0.13 -11.20 -19.87
C PHE A 299 -0.26 -12.49 -19.15
N VAL A 300 0.13 -12.58 -17.87
CA VAL A 300 -0.10 -13.76 -17.02
C VAL A 300 -1.59 -13.98 -16.82
N ARG A 301 -2.34 -12.91 -16.53
CA ARG A 301 -3.78 -12.95 -16.33
C ARG A 301 -4.51 -13.36 -17.61
N ARG A 302 -4.07 -12.91 -18.79
CA ARG A 302 -4.59 -13.41 -20.09
C ARG A 302 -4.32 -14.91 -20.25
N TRP A 303 -3.10 -15.34 -19.96
CA TRP A 303 -2.72 -16.77 -20.04
C TRP A 303 -3.54 -17.65 -19.08
N LEU A 304 -3.82 -17.15 -17.88
CA LEU A 304 -4.58 -17.85 -16.86
C LEU A 304 -6.10 -17.73 -17.02
N ASN A 305 -6.58 -17.01 -18.04
CA ASN A 305 -7.99 -16.66 -18.26
C ASN A 305 -8.63 -16.00 -17.03
N THR A 306 -7.91 -15.02 -16.47
CA THR A 306 -8.31 -14.18 -15.33
C THR A 306 -8.15 -12.70 -15.63
N SER A 307 -7.76 -12.35 -16.87
CA SER A 307 -7.67 -10.97 -17.30
C SER A 307 -9.05 -10.35 -17.27
N ALA A 308 -9.08 -9.10 -16.85
CA ALA A 308 -10.26 -8.26 -16.90
C ALA A 308 -10.48 -7.70 -18.32
N TYR A 309 -9.57 -7.94 -19.27
CA TYR A 309 -9.65 -7.53 -20.66
C TYR A 309 -9.80 -8.73 -21.58
N ASP A 310 -10.44 -8.51 -22.73
CA ASP A 310 -10.47 -9.54 -23.77
C ASP A 310 -9.05 -9.82 -24.28
N LYS A 311 -8.78 -11.08 -24.65
CA LYS A 311 -7.43 -11.58 -24.98
C LYS A 311 -6.69 -10.75 -26.03
N ASP A 312 -7.43 -10.14 -26.95
CA ASP A 312 -6.92 -9.37 -28.09
C ASP A 312 -6.93 -7.85 -27.87
N THR A 313 -7.33 -7.39 -26.68
CA THR A 313 -7.35 -5.97 -26.34
C THR A 313 -5.95 -5.36 -26.45
N GLU A 314 -5.85 -4.24 -27.16
CA GLU A 314 -4.63 -3.44 -27.27
C GLU A 314 -4.68 -2.26 -26.30
N PHE A 315 -3.62 -2.08 -25.53
CA PHE A 315 -3.48 -1.02 -24.54
C PHE A 315 -2.85 0.20 -25.22
N THR A 316 -3.70 1.10 -25.71
CA THR A 316 -3.26 2.29 -26.43
C THR A 316 -3.15 3.50 -25.50
N PRO A 317 -2.00 4.18 -25.40
CA PRO A 317 -1.85 5.38 -24.58
C PRO A 317 -2.92 6.45 -24.84
N GLY A 318 -3.48 7.00 -23.77
CA GLY A 318 -4.51 8.05 -23.80
C GLY A 318 -5.89 7.59 -24.27
N LYS A 319 -6.09 6.28 -24.49
CA LYS A 319 -7.36 5.72 -24.97
C LYS A 319 -7.94 4.69 -24.00
N ALA A 320 -9.25 4.71 -23.90
CA ALA A 320 -10.05 3.62 -23.33
C ALA A 320 -9.92 2.34 -24.17
N VAL A 321 -10.34 1.22 -23.60
CA VAL A 321 -10.38 -0.09 -24.29
C VAL A 321 -11.24 -0.05 -25.55
N SER A 322 -12.29 0.77 -25.55
CA SER A 322 -13.15 1.02 -26.72
C SER A 322 -12.49 1.81 -27.86
N GLY A 323 -11.28 2.34 -27.63
CA GLY A 323 -10.59 3.25 -28.54
C GLY A 323 -10.99 4.72 -28.40
N ALA A 324 -11.98 5.04 -27.55
CA ALA A 324 -12.33 6.41 -27.21
C ALA A 324 -11.19 7.11 -26.44
N ALA A 325 -11.10 8.43 -26.53
CA ALA A 325 -10.19 9.19 -25.67
C ALA A 325 -10.63 9.07 -24.20
N LEU A 326 -9.67 9.01 -23.28
CA LEU A 326 -9.97 9.10 -21.85
C LEU A 326 -10.67 10.43 -21.52
N THR A 327 -11.63 10.38 -20.60
CA THR A 327 -12.36 11.57 -20.17
C THR A 327 -11.61 12.30 -19.06
N LEU A 328 -11.92 13.58 -18.86
CA LEU A 328 -11.39 14.34 -17.72
C LEU A 328 -11.86 13.76 -16.37
N GLU A 329 -13.00 13.06 -16.34
CA GLU A 329 -13.46 12.35 -15.15
C GLU A 329 -12.56 11.15 -14.83
N ASP A 330 -12.08 10.42 -15.85
CA ASP A 330 -11.14 9.32 -15.66
C ASP A 330 -9.83 9.81 -15.04
N ASP A 331 -9.33 10.96 -15.50
CA ASP A 331 -8.12 11.58 -14.96
C ASP A 331 -8.30 12.01 -13.50
N VAL A 332 -9.46 12.58 -13.14
CA VAL A 332 -9.77 12.95 -11.75
C VAL A 332 -9.82 11.71 -10.85
N ARG A 333 -10.47 10.64 -11.31
CA ARG A 333 -10.58 9.38 -10.55
C ARG A 333 -9.23 8.68 -10.39
N LEU A 334 -8.41 8.70 -11.44
CA LEU A 334 -7.04 8.19 -11.39
C LEU A 334 -6.21 8.98 -10.36
N ALA A 335 -6.22 10.32 -10.45
CA ALA A 335 -5.49 11.17 -9.51
C ALA A 335 -5.91 10.95 -8.05
N THR A 336 -7.20 10.80 -7.78
CA THR A 336 -7.71 10.51 -6.43
C THR A 336 -7.33 9.10 -5.96
N THR A 337 -7.37 8.10 -6.85
CA THR A 337 -6.97 6.74 -6.51
C THR A 337 -5.48 6.67 -6.17
N GLU A 338 -4.63 7.34 -6.96
CA GLU A 338 -3.19 7.44 -6.70
C GLU A 338 -2.89 8.18 -5.39
N TYR A 339 -3.66 9.22 -5.05
CA TYR A 339 -3.53 9.90 -3.75
C TYR A 339 -3.75 8.93 -2.58
N PHE A 340 -4.85 8.18 -2.58
CA PHE A 340 -5.12 7.22 -1.50
C PHE A 340 -4.16 6.03 -1.52
N ARG A 341 -3.69 5.61 -2.71
CA ARG A 341 -2.65 4.59 -2.83
C ARG A 341 -1.36 5.03 -2.15
N HIS A 342 -0.80 6.18 -2.52
CA HIS A 342 0.40 6.73 -1.90
C HIS A 342 0.24 6.88 -0.38
N GLY A 343 -0.94 7.34 0.07
CA GLY A 343 -1.24 7.45 1.49
C GLY A 343 -1.26 6.08 2.20
N TRP A 344 -1.81 5.05 1.55
CA TRP A 344 -1.85 3.68 2.06
C TRP A 344 -0.44 3.09 2.13
N ASP A 345 0.36 3.21 1.07
CA ASP A 345 1.75 2.73 1.01
C ASP A 345 2.57 3.30 2.17
N ALA A 346 2.53 4.63 2.36
CA ALA A 346 3.23 5.30 3.46
C ALA A 346 2.72 4.84 4.84
N ALA A 347 1.42 4.59 4.99
CA ALA A 347 0.87 4.09 6.25
C ALA A 347 1.34 2.66 6.57
N VAL A 348 1.43 1.80 5.55
CA VAL A 348 2.04 0.47 5.66
C VAL A 348 3.52 0.58 6.01
N GLU A 349 4.27 1.50 5.40
CA GLU A 349 5.68 1.75 5.73
C GLU A 349 5.90 2.08 7.21
N VAL A 350 5.08 2.98 7.75
CA VAL A 350 5.13 3.30 9.18
C VAL A 350 4.79 2.08 10.03
N GLN A 351 3.74 1.33 9.67
CA GLN A 351 3.35 0.15 10.42
C GLN A 351 4.47 -0.90 10.46
N PHE A 352 5.13 -1.18 9.33
CA PHE A 352 6.29 -2.07 9.27
C PHE A 352 7.46 -1.55 10.09
N ALA A 353 7.75 -0.25 10.04
CA ALA A 353 8.79 0.36 10.87
C ALA A 353 8.50 0.14 12.36
N LEU A 354 7.27 0.41 12.81
CA LEU A 354 6.85 0.21 14.20
C LEU A 354 6.95 -1.25 14.64
N VAL A 355 6.54 -2.20 13.78
CA VAL A 355 6.71 -3.64 14.05
C VAL A 355 8.19 -3.98 14.20
N LYS A 356 9.06 -3.49 13.32
CA LYS A 356 10.52 -3.70 13.40
C LYS A 356 11.10 -3.14 14.69
N TYR A 357 10.81 -1.88 15.04
CA TYR A 357 11.24 -1.31 16.31
C TYR A 357 10.76 -2.12 17.50
N ARG A 358 9.51 -2.60 17.48
CA ARG A 358 8.99 -3.45 18.55
C ARG A 358 9.77 -4.76 18.68
N LYS A 359 10.09 -5.42 17.56
CA LYS A 359 10.92 -6.64 17.56
C LYS A 359 12.30 -6.38 18.16
N ASP A 360 12.94 -5.28 17.74
CA ASP A 360 14.26 -4.92 18.21
C ASP A 360 14.27 -4.59 19.71
N LEU A 361 13.28 -3.81 20.19
CA LEU A 361 13.09 -3.52 21.62
C LEU A 361 12.87 -4.80 22.45
N LEU A 362 12.07 -5.75 21.94
CA LEU A 362 11.88 -7.05 22.60
C LEU A 362 13.16 -7.90 22.64
N ALA A 363 14.06 -7.69 21.69
CA ALA A 363 15.38 -8.32 21.63
C ALA A 363 16.48 -7.50 22.34
N SER A 364 16.12 -6.43 23.08
CA SER A 364 17.07 -5.51 23.72
C SER A 364 18.04 -4.82 22.74
N LYS A 365 17.59 -4.55 21.50
CA LYS A 365 18.35 -3.90 20.42
C LYS A 365 17.90 -2.45 20.20
N ASP A 366 17.95 -1.65 21.25
CA ASP A 366 17.26 -0.36 21.30
C ASP A 366 17.98 0.79 20.56
N ALA A 367 19.20 0.58 20.07
CA ALA A 367 20.07 1.66 19.57
C ALA A 367 19.41 2.48 18.45
N LYS A 368 18.83 1.79 17.45
CA LYS A 368 18.14 2.45 16.34
C LYS A 368 16.87 3.18 16.80
N PHE A 369 16.07 2.54 17.66
CA PHE A 369 14.88 3.18 18.24
C PHE A 369 15.22 4.49 18.95
N LYS A 370 16.30 4.51 19.76
CA LYS A 370 16.74 5.71 20.47
C LYS A 370 17.22 6.81 19.52
N ALA A 371 17.93 6.46 18.45
CA ALA A 371 18.35 7.41 17.43
C ALA A 371 17.16 8.06 16.71
N ASP A 372 16.13 7.26 16.41
CA ASP A 372 14.98 7.69 15.61
C ASP A 372 13.81 8.21 16.46
N LEU A 373 13.91 8.18 17.80
CA LEU A 373 12.82 8.48 18.73
C LEU A 373 12.18 9.85 18.49
N ALA A 374 12.98 10.88 18.21
CA ALA A 374 12.46 12.23 17.97
C ALA A 374 11.54 12.27 16.74
N GLU A 375 11.90 11.55 15.67
CA GLU A 375 11.09 11.45 14.47
C GLU A 375 9.87 10.54 14.69
N LEU A 376 10.06 9.41 15.37
CA LEU A 376 8.97 8.51 15.74
C LEU A 376 7.89 9.22 16.59
N LYS A 377 8.27 10.16 17.45
CA LYS A 377 7.29 10.99 18.19
C LYS A 377 6.51 11.93 17.27
N LYS A 378 7.12 12.51 16.23
CA LYS A 378 6.39 13.33 15.24
C LYS A 378 5.40 12.49 14.47
N ILE A 379 5.84 11.33 13.98
CA ILE A 379 4.98 10.35 13.28
C ILE A 379 3.82 9.93 14.18
N SER A 380 4.13 9.57 15.43
CA SER A 380 3.14 9.21 16.45
C SER A 380 2.09 10.29 16.66
N LYS A 381 2.49 11.57 16.69
CA LYS A 381 1.57 12.70 16.84
C LYS A 381 0.64 12.85 15.64
N VAL A 382 1.18 12.78 14.41
CA VAL A 382 0.39 12.94 13.18
C VAL A 382 -0.56 11.77 12.97
N MET A 383 -0.11 10.54 13.26
CA MET A 383 -0.92 9.33 13.14
C MET A 383 -1.85 9.09 14.34
N GLY A 384 -1.80 9.92 15.39
CA GLY A 384 -2.63 9.71 16.58
C GLY A 384 -2.33 8.40 17.32
N LEU A 385 -1.04 8.07 17.47
CA LEU A 385 -0.55 6.92 18.25
C LEU A 385 -0.25 7.34 19.70
N SER A 386 0.27 6.42 20.51
CA SER A 386 0.56 6.64 21.93
C SER A 386 2.00 7.04 22.25
N LEU A 387 2.98 6.71 21.39
CA LEU A 387 4.41 6.91 21.68
C LEU A 387 4.79 8.35 22.14
N HIS A 388 4.22 9.38 21.53
CA HIS A 388 4.51 10.78 21.90
C HIS A 388 3.89 11.22 23.24
N ARG A 389 2.99 10.40 23.80
CA ARG A 389 2.27 10.65 25.06
C ARG A 389 2.90 9.92 26.26
N GLN A 390 3.93 9.12 26.01
CA GLN A 390 4.62 8.36 27.05
C GLN A 390 5.63 9.25 27.80
N THR A 391 5.87 8.91 29.07
CA THR A 391 6.87 9.58 29.92
C THR A 391 8.24 9.59 29.27
N ALA A 392 8.92 10.74 29.31
CA ALA A 392 10.27 10.88 28.78
C ALA A 392 11.25 9.90 29.46
N GLY A 393 12.04 9.19 28.66
CA GLY A 393 12.98 8.17 29.10
C GLY A 393 12.38 6.76 29.26
N HIS A 394 11.07 6.61 29.09
CA HIS A 394 10.36 5.34 29.19
C HIS A 394 9.60 4.97 27.90
N GLU A 395 9.89 5.65 26.80
CA GLU A 395 9.19 5.47 25.55
C GLU A 395 9.47 4.09 24.94
N THR A 396 8.41 3.46 24.42
CA THR A 396 8.46 2.21 23.66
C THR A 396 7.34 2.19 22.64
N VAL A 397 7.57 1.51 21.52
CA VAL A 397 6.47 1.09 20.66
C VAL A 397 5.65 0.04 21.41
N THR A 398 4.34 0.27 21.53
CA THR A 398 3.40 -0.66 22.18
C THR A 398 2.60 -1.43 21.12
N GLN A 399 1.89 -2.48 21.55
CA GLN A 399 0.95 -3.18 20.65
C GLN A 399 -0.22 -2.27 20.22
N LEU A 400 -0.58 -1.28 21.04
CA LEU A 400 -1.62 -0.30 20.69
C LEU A 400 -1.17 0.57 19.51
N ASP A 401 0.08 1.03 19.50
CA ASP A 401 0.64 1.81 18.38
C ASP A 401 0.59 1.03 17.07
N ILE A 402 0.99 -0.25 17.10
CA ILE A 402 0.98 -1.13 15.92
C ILE A 402 -0.45 -1.32 15.40
N VAL A 403 -1.41 -1.61 16.28
CA VAL A 403 -2.82 -1.81 15.90
C VAL A 403 -3.43 -0.53 15.32
N LEU A 404 -3.10 0.63 15.89
CA LEU A 404 -3.61 1.92 15.41
C LEU A 404 -3.01 2.31 14.05
N ALA A 405 -1.70 2.16 13.87
CA ALA A 405 -1.02 2.42 12.60
C ALA A 405 -1.52 1.49 11.49
N GLU A 406 -1.69 0.22 11.82
CA GLU A 406 -2.28 -0.76 10.92
C GLU A 406 -3.70 -0.40 10.49
N SER A 407 -4.52 0.02 11.45
CA SER A 407 -5.90 0.38 11.14
C SER A 407 -6.02 1.70 10.38
N ILE A 408 -5.02 2.59 10.47
CA ILE A 408 -4.88 3.74 9.58
C ILE A 408 -4.64 3.29 8.15
N ALA A 409 -3.66 2.42 7.89
CA ALA A 409 -3.41 1.90 6.55
C ALA A 409 -4.69 1.30 5.93
N ARG A 410 -5.42 0.46 6.67
CA ARG A 410 -6.70 -0.11 6.21
C ARG A 410 -7.75 0.95 5.85
N VAL A 411 -7.93 1.95 6.73
CA VAL A 411 -8.91 3.01 6.49
C VAL A 411 -8.55 3.78 5.24
N VAL A 412 -7.27 4.09 5.00
CA VAL A 412 -6.82 4.80 3.80
C VAL A 412 -7.07 3.97 2.53
N SER A 413 -6.81 2.66 2.56
CA SER A 413 -7.16 1.76 1.44
C SER A 413 -8.68 1.70 1.19
N ASP A 414 -9.47 1.54 2.26
CA ASP A 414 -10.93 1.53 2.18
C ASP A 414 -11.49 2.87 1.63
N MET A 415 -10.88 4.00 1.99
CA MET A 415 -11.21 5.33 1.46
C MET A 415 -10.95 5.40 -0.05
N GLY A 416 -9.81 4.86 -0.53
CA GLY A 416 -9.53 4.73 -1.95
C GLY A 416 -10.66 4.00 -2.70
N GLY A 417 -11.08 2.84 -2.20
CA GLY A 417 -12.21 2.09 -2.76
C GLY A 417 -13.55 2.83 -2.66
N HIS A 418 -13.80 3.51 -1.54
CA HIS A 418 -15.01 4.30 -1.32
C HIS A 418 -15.13 5.48 -2.30
N SER A 419 -14.00 6.14 -2.61
CA SER A 419 -13.96 7.28 -3.54
C SER A 419 -14.52 6.94 -4.94
N GLY A 420 -14.33 5.70 -5.40
CA GLY A 420 -14.87 5.20 -6.67
C GLY A 420 -16.39 5.15 -6.72
N SER A 421 -17.06 5.05 -5.57
CA SER A 421 -18.53 5.02 -5.48
C SER A 421 -19.17 6.41 -5.42
N LEU A 422 -18.36 7.46 -5.21
CA LEU A 422 -18.87 8.82 -5.07
C LEU A 422 -19.09 9.47 -6.44
N LYS A 423 -20.13 10.30 -6.50
CA LYS A 423 -20.32 11.24 -7.60
C LYS A 423 -19.25 12.31 -7.52
N LEU A 424 -18.72 12.74 -8.67
CA LEU A 424 -17.76 13.84 -8.73
C LEU A 424 -18.38 15.12 -8.16
N PRO A 425 -17.78 15.74 -7.12
CA PRO A 425 -18.26 17.02 -6.59
C PRO A 425 -17.99 18.21 -7.52
N LEU A 426 -17.10 18.03 -8.49
CA LEU A 426 -16.78 18.99 -9.53
C LEU A 426 -16.47 18.22 -10.81
N THR A 427 -17.25 18.46 -11.86
CA THR A 427 -16.93 17.99 -13.20
C THR A 427 -15.91 18.96 -13.83
N PRO A 428 -14.67 18.53 -14.10
CA PRO A 428 -13.65 19.40 -14.69
C PRO A 428 -14.04 19.81 -16.12
N LYS A 429 -13.81 21.07 -16.48
CA LYS A 429 -14.05 21.58 -17.85
C LYS A 429 -12.85 21.40 -18.77
N ASP A 430 -11.65 21.39 -18.20
CA ASP A 430 -10.38 21.20 -18.89
C ASP A 430 -9.35 20.56 -17.95
N ALA A 431 -8.17 20.26 -18.49
CA ALA A 431 -7.11 19.56 -17.76
C ALA A 431 -6.57 20.36 -16.56
N THR A 432 -6.70 21.70 -16.55
CA THR A 432 -6.21 22.54 -15.44
C THR A 432 -7.07 22.40 -14.18
N GLU A 433 -8.32 21.95 -14.33
CA GLU A 433 -9.24 21.74 -13.22
C GLU A 433 -9.14 20.35 -12.57
N ILE A 434 -8.40 19.41 -13.16
CA ILE A 434 -8.29 18.01 -12.67
C ILE A 434 -7.84 17.97 -11.21
N LYS A 435 -6.78 18.71 -10.85
CA LYS A 435 -6.27 18.73 -9.46
C LYS A 435 -7.35 19.21 -8.49
N LYS A 436 -8.05 20.29 -8.83
CA LYS A 436 -9.10 20.88 -7.99
C LYS A 436 -10.30 19.93 -7.83
N ALA A 437 -10.70 19.24 -8.91
CA ALA A 437 -11.76 18.26 -8.87
C ALA A 437 -11.36 17.03 -8.03
N SER A 438 -10.12 16.56 -8.17
CA SER A 438 -9.54 15.48 -7.36
C SER A 438 -9.48 15.85 -5.88
N ASP A 439 -8.99 17.05 -5.53
CA ASP A 439 -8.96 17.54 -4.15
C ASP A 439 -10.36 17.56 -3.51
N ARG A 440 -11.38 17.97 -4.27
CA ARG A 440 -12.78 17.94 -3.78
C ARG A 440 -13.32 16.52 -3.61
N LEU A 441 -12.96 15.59 -4.48
CA LEU A 441 -13.34 14.19 -4.35
C LEU A 441 -12.66 13.54 -3.13
N ILE A 442 -11.39 13.89 -2.86
CA ILE A 442 -10.66 13.48 -1.66
C ILE A 442 -11.39 13.98 -0.40
N ASP A 443 -11.72 15.28 -0.33
CA ASP A 443 -12.43 15.84 0.82
C ASP A 443 -13.82 15.21 1.03
N ALA A 444 -14.55 14.96 -0.06
CA ALA A 444 -15.84 14.27 -0.01
C ALA A 444 -15.68 12.82 0.49
N THR A 445 -14.60 12.14 0.10
CA THR A 445 -14.27 10.78 0.54
C THR A 445 -13.94 10.76 2.03
N LEU A 446 -13.06 11.65 2.50
CA LEU A 446 -12.70 11.76 3.92
C LEU A 446 -13.92 12.04 4.79
N LYS A 447 -14.76 13.00 4.38
CA LYS A 447 -15.98 13.37 5.09
C LYS A 447 -17.01 12.24 5.13
N SER A 448 -17.25 11.56 4.00
CA SER A 448 -18.30 10.54 3.89
C SER A 448 -17.88 9.19 4.47
N TYR A 449 -16.60 8.82 4.33
CA TYR A 449 -16.09 7.60 4.94
C TYR A 449 -16.00 7.79 6.46
N GLY A 450 -15.27 8.80 6.95
CA GLY A 450 -15.01 9.06 8.38
C GLY A 450 -14.20 7.96 9.08
N ALA A 451 -13.83 8.15 10.35
CA ALA A 451 -13.11 7.16 11.18
C ALA A 451 -11.63 6.87 10.84
N LEU A 452 -10.94 7.81 10.17
CA LEU A 452 -9.49 7.83 10.22
C LEU A 452 -9.06 8.35 11.59
N LEU A 453 -9.14 9.64 11.88
CA LEU A 453 -8.96 10.23 13.22
C LEU A 453 -10.26 10.81 13.78
N GLY A 454 -11.37 10.66 13.05
CA GLY A 454 -12.70 11.10 13.48
C GLY A 454 -12.98 12.59 13.27
N ASP A 455 -12.05 13.31 12.66
CA ASP A 455 -12.19 14.73 12.30
C ASP A 455 -11.69 14.96 10.89
N SER A 456 -12.52 15.52 10.01
CA SER A 456 -12.19 15.67 8.59
C SER A 456 -10.93 16.51 8.32
N LYS A 457 -10.61 17.49 9.17
CA LYS A 457 -9.39 18.30 9.00
C LYS A 457 -8.15 17.53 9.41
N LYS A 458 -8.21 16.81 10.54
CA LYS A 458 -7.13 15.90 10.97
C LYS A 458 -6.94 14.76 9.97
N ASP A 459 -8.02 14.22 9.42
CA ASP A 459 -7.99 13.15 8.42
C ASP A 459 -7.30 13.63 7.14
N ARG A 460 -7.61 14.86 6.69
CA ARG A 460 -6.93 15.49 5.56
C ARG A 460 -5.44 15.71 5.85
N ALA A 461 -5.11 16.30 6.99
CA ALA A 461 -3.73 16.56 7.38
C ALA A 461 -2.89 15.26 7.47
N LEU A 462 -3.46 14.18 8.01
CA LEU A 462 -2.79 12.87 8.05
C LEU A 462 -2.61 12.29 6.65
N THR A 463 -3.63 12.30 5.80
CA THR A 463 -3.49 11.75 4.44
C THR A 463 -2.53 12.58 3.58
N ASP A 464 -2.54 13.91 3.66
CA ASP A 464 -1.57 14.77 2.98
C ASP A 464 -0.15 14.50 3.49
N TRP A 465 0.03 14.30 4.80
CA TRP A 465 1.33 13.95 5.39
C TRP A 465 1.81 12.58 4.89
N LEU A 466 0.94 11.57 4.85
CA LEU A 466 1.27 10.24 4.33
C LEU A 466 1.70 10.33 2.85
N VAL A 467 0.93 11.03 2.02
CA VAL A 467 1.26 11.22 0.59
C VAL A 467 2.56 11.99 0.40
N THR A 468 2.82 13.02 1.21
CA THR A 468 4.06 13.80 1.16
C THR A 468 5.29 12.99 1.56
N ASN A 469 5.10 11.95 2.40
CA ASN A 469 6.16 11.06 2.87
C ASN A 469 6.16 9.70 2.15
N TYR A 470 5.34 9.52 1.12
CA TYR A 470 5.40 8.34 0.27
C TYR A 470 6.79 8.20 -0.37
N GLY A 471 7.37 7.00 -0.28
CA GLY A 471 8.72 6.69 -0.76
C GLY A 471 9.85 7.33 0.07
N LYS A 472 9.51 8.16 1.08
CA LYS A 472 10.48 8.67 2.05
C LYS A 472 10.55 7.68 3.19
N ALA A 473 11.34 6.64 2.98
CA ALA A 473 11.58 5.57 3.93
C ALA A 473 11.67 6.08 5.38
N PHE A 474 10.88 5.45 6.25
CA PHE A 474 11.04 5.52 7.69
C PHE A 474 12.07 4.48 8.17
N TYR A 475 13.24 4.41 7.52
CA TYR A 475 14.32 3.46 7.82
C TYR A 475 15.69 4.12 7.76
#